data_AF-A0A447JA73-F1
#
_entry.id   AF-A0A447JA73-F1
#
_cell.length_a   1.000
_cell.length_b   1.000
_cell.length_c   1.000
_cell.angle_alpha   90.00
_cell.angle_beta   90.00
_cell.angle_gamma   90.00
#
_symmetry.space_group_name_H-M   'P 1'
#
loop_
_entity.id
_entity.type
_entity.pdbx_description
1 polymer ?
#
loop_
_entity_poly.entity_id
_entity_poly.type
_entity_poly.pdbx_seq_one_letter_code
_entity_poly.pdbx_strand_id
1 'polypeptide(L)'
;MKLYRQIRERNPNAKLVMHMHNAFEPELPDNDAKIIVPSQFLKAFYEERLPAAAVSIVPNGFCAETYKRNPQNNLHQQLNIAEDATVLLYAGRISPDKGILLLLQAFKKLRTLKSNIKLVVVGDPYASRKGEKAEYQKKVLDAAKEIGTDCIMAGGNLLTRCITSII
;
A
#
# COMPACT_ATOMS: atom_id res chain seq x y z
N MET A 1 -0.32 11.27 -18.81
CA MET A 1 -0.51 11.38 -20.29
C MET A 1 -0.01 12.71 -20.86
N LYS A 2 -0.25 13.87 -20.21
CA LYS A 2 0.20 15.20 -20.70
C LYS A 2 1.67 15.27 -21.13
N LEU A 3 2.59 14.81 -20.29
CA LEU A 3 4.03 14.83 -20.60
C LEU A 3 4.38 13.99 -21.84
N TYR A 4 3.73 12.83 -22.01
CA TYR A 4 3.92 11.97 -23.17
C TYR A 4 3.57 12.71 -24.47
N ARG A 5 2.40 13.36 -24.52
CA ARG A 5 1.95 14.16 -25.67
C ARG A 5 2.94 15.29 -25.97
N GLN A 6 3.35 16.03 -24.95
CA GLN A 6 4.30 17.15 -25.09
C GLN A 6 5.66 16.71 -25.66
N ILE A 7 6.15 15.52 -25.28
CA ILE A 7 7.40 15.00 -25.83
C ILE A 7 7.20 14.59 -27.29
N ARG A 8 6.11 13.88 -27.63
CA ARG A 8 5.82 13.45 -29.00
C ARG A 8 5.62 14.63 -29.95
N GLU A 9 4.94 15.69 -29.50
CA GLU A 9 4.76 16.93 -30.26
C GLU A 9 6.09 17.62 -30.59
N ARG A 10 7.04 17.64 -29.65
CA ARG A 10 8.34 18.30 -29.82
C ARG A 10 9.37 17.42 -30.53
N ASN A 11 9.26 16.10 -30.38
CA ASN A 11 10.14 15.13 -31.02
C ASN A 11 9.34 13.90 -31.42
N PRO A 12 8.77 13.89 -32.65
CA PRO A 12 7.95 12.78 -33.15
C PRO A 12 8.66 11.43 -33.15
N ASN A 13 9.99 11.42 -33.25
CA ASN A 13 10.80 10.21 -33.35
C ASN A 13 11.41 9.76 -32.00
N ALA A 14 11.05 10.41 -30.89
CA ALA A 14 11.54 10.01 -29.58
C ALA A 14 11.14 8.56 -29.25
N LYS A 15 12.10 7.78 -28.73
CA LYS A 15 11.84 6.43 -28.22
C LYS A 15 11.25 6.55 -26.82
N LEU A 16 9.95 6.29 -26.69
CA LEU A 16 9.22 6.39 -25.44
C LEU A 16 8.75 5.00 -24.97
N VAL A 17 8.87 4.76 -23.67
CA VAL A 17 8.30 3.60 -22.97
C VAL A 17 7.57 4.12 -21.75
N MET A 18 6.32 3.72 -21.56
CA MET A 18 5.50 4.13 -20.43
C MET A 18 5.49 3.08 -19.34
N HIS A 19 5.79 3.47 -18.10
CA HIS A 19 5.63 2.59 -16.95
C HIS A 19 4.34 2.91 -16.20
N MET A 20 3.33 2.05 -16.33
CA MET A 20 2.00 2.27 -15.77
C MET A 20 1.78 1.42 -14.51
N HIS A 21 1.55 2.08 -13.37
CA HIS A 21 1.35 1.43 -12.06
C HIS A 21 -0.11 1.31 -11.64
N ASN A 22 -1.03 1.89 -12.40
CA ASN A 22 -2.46 1.91 -12.10
C ASN A 22 -3.25 1.77 -13.40
N ALA A 23 -4.48 1.27 -13.29
CA ALA A 23 -5.43 1.19 -14.38
C ALA A 23 -6.07 2.57 -14.61
N PHE A 24 -5.50 3.33 -15.54
CA PHE A 24 -6.08 4.59 -16.00
C PHE A 24 -6.42 4.48 -17.47
N GLU A 25 -7.58 5.02 -17.85
CA GLU A 25 -8.00 5.10 -19.25
C GLU A 25 -6.90 5.77 -20.09
N PRO A 26 -6.38 5.09 -21.12
CA PRO A 26 -5.28 5.61 -21.90
C PRO A 26 -5.77 6.65 -22.91
N GLU A 27 -5.41 7.91 -22.68
CA GLU A 27 -5.56 9.00 -23.64
C GLU A 27 -4.24 9.27 -24.37
N LEU A 28 -3.83 8.33 -25.21
CA LEU A 28 -2.58 8.37 -25.97
C LEU A 28 -2.82 8.79 -27.44
N PRO A 29 -1.93 9.61 -28.01
CA PRO A 29 -1.95 9.91 -29.44
C PRO A 29 -1.43 8.74 -30.28
N ASP A 30 -0.60 7.86 -29.69
CA ASP A 30 0.04 6.75 -30.37
C ASP A 30 -0.74 5.45 -30.07
N ASN A 31 -1.25 4.80 -31.12
CA ASN A 31 -1.93 3.52 -30.99
C ASN A 31 -0.94 2.36 -30.71
N ASP A 32 0.32 2.49 -31.13
CA ASP A 32 1.38 1.48 -31.03
C ASP A 32 2.35 1.73 -29.86
N ALA A 33 1.87 2.37 -28.80
CA ALA A 33 2.67 2.75 -27.65
C ALA A 33 3.38 1.54 -27.00
N LYS A 34 4.61 1.76 -26.51
CA LYS A 34 5.36 0.77 -25.72
C LYS A 34 5.09 0.98 -24.24
N ILE A 35 4.59 -0.05 -23.57
CA ILE A 35 4.12 0.03 -22.19
C ILE A 35 4.75 -1.10 -21.38
N ILE A 36 5.22 -0.76 -20.18
CA ILE A 36 5.58 -1.72 -19.14
C ILE A 36 4.62 -1.57 -17.95
N VAL A 37 4.24 -2.70 -17.37
CA VAL A 37 3.30 -2.78 -16.24
C VAL A 37 3.78 -3.78 -15.20
N PRO A 38 3.40 -3.63 -13.91
CA PRO A 38 3.87 -4.53 -12.86
C PRO A 38 3.12 -5.85 -12.76
N SER A 39 2.02 -6.06 -13.51
CA SER A 39 1.17 -7.25 -13.32
C SER A 39 0.37 -7.66 -14.56
N GLN A 40 -0.10 -8.91 -14.57
CA GLN A 40 -0.99 -9.45 -15.61
C GLN A 40 -2.33 -8.70 -15.68
N PHE A 41 -2.88 -8.27 -14.55
CA PHE A 41 -4.10 -7.46 -14.50
C PHE A 41 -3.94 -6.18 -15.34
N LEU A 42 -2.85 -5.45 -15.13
CA LEU A 42 -2.60 -4.21 -15.87
C LEU A 42 -2.26 -4.48 -17.34
N LYS A 43 -1.58 -5.59 -17.65
CA LYS A 43 -1.33 -6.00 -19.04
C LYS A 43 -2.65 -6.18 -19.79
N ALA A 44 -3.56 -6.99 -19.24
CA ALA A 44 -4.87 -7.22 -19.82
C ALA A 44 -5.68 -5.91 -19.95
N PHE A 45 -5.69 -5.08 -18.91
CA PHE A 45 -6.38 -3.79 -18.92
C PHE A 45 -5.92 -2.89 -20.09
N TYR A 46 -4.61 -2.79 -20.32
CA TYR A 46 -4.06 -1.95 -21.37
C TYR A 46 -4.16 -2.57 -22.77
N GLU A 47 -4.02 -3.88 -22.93
CA GLU A 47 -4.18 -4.55 -24.23
C GLU A 47 -5.62 -4.48 -24.75
N GLU A 48 -6.61 -4.55 -23.85
CA GLU A 48 -8.01 -4.37 -24.19
C GLU A 48 -8.30 -2.96 -24.76
N ARG A 49 -7.68 -1.93 -24.16
CA ARG A 49 -7.91 -0.52 -24.51
C ARG A 49 -7.00 0.00 -25.63
N LEU A 50 -5.83 -0.60 -25.79
CA LEU A 50 -4.85 -0.26 -26.82
C LEU A 50 -4.37 -1.55 -27.53
N PRO A 51 -5.17 -2.11 -28.46
CA PRO A 51 -4.86 -3.38 -29.10
C PRO A 51 -3.55 -3.39 -29.92
N ALA A 52 -3.09 -2.22 -30.35
CA ALA A 52 -1.84 -2.07 -31.09
C ALA A 52 -0.62 -1.78 -30.19
N ALA A 53 -0.81 -1.55 -28.89
CA ALA A 53 0.28 -1.26 -27.97
C ALA A 53 1.10 -2.51 -27.65
N ALA A 54 2.42 -2.34 -27.55
CA ALA A 54 3.32 -3.39 -27.08
C ALA A 54 3.41 -3.33 -25.55
N VAL A 55 2.66 -4.20 -24.86
CA VAL A 55 2.60 -4.24 -23.39
C VAL A 55 3.43 -5.39 -22.82
N SER A 56 4.41 -5.10 -21.96
CA SER A 56 5.25 -6.09 -21.29
C SER A 56 5.13 -6.00 -19.77
N ILE A 57 5.24 -7.14 -19.08
CA ILE A 57 5.21 -7.17 -17.61
C ILE A 57 6.64 -7.05 -17.09
N VAL A 58 6.86 -6.08 -16.22
CA VAL A 58 8.08 -5.92 -15.41
C VAL A 58 7.63 -5.78 -13.96
N PRO A 59 7.64 -6.86 -13.16
CA PRO A 59 7.20 -6.80 -11.77
C PRO A 59 8.08 -5.84 -10.96
N ASN A 60 7.45 -5.10 -10.04
CA ASN A 60 8.20 -4.26 -9.11
C ASN A 60 9.01 -5.12 -8.15
N GLY A 61 10.30 -4.81 -8.02
CA GLY A 61 11.19 -5.43 -7.04
C GLY A 61 11.46 -4.53 -5.83
N PHE A 62 12.08 -5.10 -4.81
CA PHE A 62 12.70 -4.37 -3.70
C PHE A 62 14.08 -4.96 -3.42
N CYS A 63 14.97 -4.15 -2.83
CA CYS A 63 16.31 -4.60 -2.45
C CYS A 63 16.27 -5.27 -1.08
N ALA A 64 16.32 -6.60 -1.02
CA ALA A 64 16.28 -7.34 0.25
C ALA A 64 17.41 -6.94 1.22
N GLU A 65 18.58 -6.62 0.69
CA GLU A 65 19.75 -6.20 1.47
C GLU A 65 19.50 -4.90 2.26
N THR A 66 18.65 -4.01 1.74
CA THR A 66 18.25 -2.77 2.43
C THR A 66 17.40 -3.04 3.66
N TYR A 67 16.73 -4.19 3.74
CA TYR A 67 15.78 -4.53 4.81
C TYR A 67 16.29 -5.67 5.69
N LYS A 68 17.62 -5.82 5.83
CA LYS A 68 18.20 -6.78 6.76
C LYS A 68 17.66 -6.53 8.16
N ARG A 69 17.15 -7.59 8.78
CA ARG A 69 16.64 -7.55 10.14
C ARG A 69 17.75 -7.08 11.08
N ASN A 70 17.50 -5.99 11.82
CA ASN A 70 18.32 -5.65 12.97
C ASN A 70 17.92 -6.57 14.14
N PRO A 71 18.79 -7.47 14.61
CA PRO A 71 18.47 -8.42 15.68
C PRO A 71 18.24 -7.74 17.05
N GLN A 72 18.58 -6.46 17.20
CA GLN A 72 18.42 -5.73 18.46
C GLN A 72 17.00 -5.17 18.70
N ASN A 73 16.09 -5.32 17.75
CA ASN A 73 14.74 -4.74 17.86
C ASN A 73 13.80 -5.65 18.66
N ASN A 74 13.65 -5.37 19.96
CA ASN A 74 12.67 -6.03 20.83
C ASN A 74 11.26 -5.41 20.67
N LEU A 75 10.68 -5.53 19.46
CA LEU A 75 9.37 -4.96 19.14
C LEU A 75 8.24 -5.56 19.97
N HIS A 76 8.33 -6.83 20.36
CA HIS A 76 7.34 -7.46 21.24
C HIS A 76 7.27 -6.71 22.58
N GLN A 77 8.43 -6.50 23.23
CA GLN A 77 8.49 -5.74 24.47
C GLN A 77 8.04 -4.28 24.29
N GLN A 78 8.49 -3.59 23.23
CA GLN A 78 8.13 -2.18 22.97
C GLN A 78 6.64 -1.98 22.74
N LEU A 79 5.97 -2.96 22.13
CA LEU A 79 4.54 -2.93 21.83
C LEU A 79 3.69 -3.64 22.90
N ASN A 80 4.30 -4.12 23.99
CA ASN A 80 3.66 -4.89 25.04
C ASN A 80 2.89 -6.12 24.50
N ILE A 81 3.53 -6.84 23.58
CA ILE A 81 3.04 -8.08 22.98
C ILE A 81 3.79 -9.24 23.64
N ALA A 82 3.06 -10.27 24.07
CA ALA A 82 3.68 -11.47 24.63
C ALA A 82 4.52 -12.19 23.56
N GLU A 83 5.63 -12.81 23.97
CA GLU A 83 6.55 -13.51 23.04
C GLU A 83 5.87 -14.69 22.31
N ASP A 84 4.87 -15.32 22.94
CA ASP A 84 4.11 -16.42 22.37
C ASP A 84 2.86 -15.98 21.58
N ALA A 85 2.58 -14.66 21.53
CA ALA A 85 1.43 -14.13 20.82
C ALA A 85 1.60 -14.21 19.30
N THR A 86 0.54 -14.60 18.60
CA THR A 86 0.53 -14.54 17.12
C THR A 86 0.25 -13.11 16.67
N VAL A 87 1.22 -12.51 15.96
CA VAL A 87 1.09 -11.15 15.43
C VAL A 87 0.65 -11.18 13.96
N LEU A 88 -0.49 -10.55 13.68
CA LEU A 88 -0.94 -10.23 12.34
C LEU A 88 -0.48 -8.80 12.01
N LEU A 89 0.37 -8.65 10.98
CA LEU A 89 0.88 -7.37 10.55
C LEU A 89 0.14 -6.87 9.32
N TYR A 90 -0.33 -5.63 9.39
CA TYR A 90 -0.75 -4.85 8.22
C TYR A 90 0.13 -3.62 8.11
N ALA A 91 0.60 -3.29 6.91
CA ALA A 91 1.36 -2.07 6.65
C ALA A 91 0.85 -1.38 5.38
N GLY A 92 0.32 -0.16 5.52
CA GLY A 92 -0.23 0.58 4.39
C GLY A 92 -0.98 1.84 4.79
N ARG A 93 -1.28 2.69 3.81
CA ARG A 93 -2.07 3.91 4.03
C ARG A 93 -3.45 3.59 4.59
N ILE A 94 -3.95 4.45 5.47
CA ILE A 94 -5.32 4.37 5.98
C ILE A 94 -6.29 4.96 4.97
N SER A 95 -6.66 4.17 3.97
CA SER A 95 -7.58 4.57 2.89
C SER A 95 -8.54 3.43 2.48
N PRO A 96 -9.72 3.75 1.92
CA PRO A 96 -10.73 2.76 1.56
C PRO A 96 -10.21 1.65 0.62
N ASP A 97 -9.39 2.01 -0.37
CA ASP A 97 -8.81 1.08 -1.35
C ASP A 97 -7.89 0.03 -0.74
N LYS A 98 -7.46 0.22 0.52
CA LYS A 98 -6.61 -0.72 1.24
C LYS A 98 -7.36 -1.68 2.15
N GLY A 99 -8.68 -1.53 2.27
CA GLY A 99 -9.54 -2.53 2.95
C GLY A 99 -9.34 -2.66 4.46
N ILE A 100 -8.74 -1.68 5.14
CA ILE A 100 -8.41 -1.77 6.57
C ILE A 100 -9.64 -1.93 7.46
N LEU A 101 -10.74 -1.24 7.14
CA LEU A 101 -11.97 -1.38 7.90
C LEU A 101 -12.51 -2.82 7.84
N LEU A 102 -12.42 -3.46 6.67
CA LEU A 102 -12.79 -4.87 6.49
C LEU A 102 -11.85 -5.79 7.28
N LEU A 103 -10.55 -5.50 7.27
CA LEU A 103 -9.56 -6.23 8.08
C LEU A 103 -9.88 -6.15 9.58
N LEU A 104 -10.20 -4.96 10.11
CA LEU A 104 -10.58 -4.79 11.52
C LEU A 104 -11.86 -5.56 11.88
N GLN A 105 -12.85 -5.56 10.99
CA GLN A 105 -14.08 -6.34 11.16
C GLN A 105 -13.80 -7.84 11.15
N ALA A 106 -12.95 -8.32 10.24
CA ALA A 106 -12.54 -9.73 10.19
C ALA A 106 -11.76 -10.12 11.45
N PHE A 107 -10.84 -9.28 11.91
CA PHE A 107 -10.08 -9.50 13.15
C PHE A 107 -10.98 -9.53 14.39
N LYS A 108 -12.02 -8.68 14.44
CA LYS A 108 -13.04 -8.70 15.50
C LYS A 108 -13.76 -10.05 15.59
N LYS A 109 -14.01 -10.72 14.46
CA LYS A 109 -14.56 -12.08 14.44
C LYS A 109 -13.50 -13.12 14.80
N LEU A 110 -12.28 -12.98 14.28
CA LEU A 110 -11.22 -13.96 14.49
C LEU A 110 -10.86 -14.12 15.98
N ARG A 111 -10.84 -13.03 16.75
CA ARG A 111 -10.50 -13.09 18.18
C ARG A 111 -11.51 -13.83 19.05
N THR A 112 -12.74 -14.04 18.56
CA THR A 112 -13.73 -14.86 19.27
C THR A 112 -13.47 -16.36 19.08
N LEU A 113 -12.62 -16.72 18.11
CA LEU A 113 -12.27 -18.10 17.74
C LEU A 113 -10.86 -18.47 18.17
N LYS A 114 -9.96 -17.50 18.29
CA LYS A 114 -8.56 -17.69 18.71
C LYS A 114 -8.17 -16.66 19.76
N SER A 115 -7.67 -17.16 20.88
CA SER A 115 -6.98 -16.35 21.89
C SER A 115 -5.52 -16.08 21.49
N ASN A 116 -4.87 -15.15 22.21
CA ASN A 116 -3.46 -14.80 22.04
C ASN A 116 -3.05 -14.35 20.62
N ILE A 117 -3.92 -13.58 19.96
CA ILE A 117 -3.62 -12.95 18.68
C ILE A 117 -3.59 -11.42 18.83
N LYS A 118 -2.66 -10.76 18.14
CA LYS A 118 -2.55 -9.30 18.07
C LYS A 118 -2.59 -8.83 16.62
N LEU A 119 -3.24 -7.72 16.36
CA LEU A 119 -3.20 -7.03 15.08
C LEU A 119 -2.35 -5.77 15.22
N VAL A 120 -1.26 -5.67 14.46
CA VAL A 120 -0.45 -4.45 14.36
C VAL A 120 -0.73 -3.79 13.01
N VAL A 121 -1.25 -2.56 13.05
CA VAL A 121 -1.61 -1.77 11.87
C VAL A 121 -0.60 -0.64 11.72
N VAL A 122 0.29 -0.75 10.75
CA VAL A 122 1.28 0.28 10.42
C VAL A 122 0.72 1.23 9.35
N GLY A 123 0.52 2.49 9.71
CA GLY A 123 0.01 3.53 8.81
C GLY A 123 -0.55 4.72 9.58
N ASP A 124 -0.40 5.93 9.04
CA ASP A 124 -0.82 7.16 9.72
C ASP A 124 -2.35 7.36 9.67
N PRO A 125 -3.08 7.23 10.80
CA PRO A 125 -4.51 7.46 10.85
C PRO A 125 -4.86 8.96 10.92
N TYR A 126 -3.88 9.86 10.95
CA TYR A 126 -4.06 11.31 11.00
C TYR A 126 -3.55 12.02 9.74
N ALA A 127 -3.24 11.26 8.67
CA ALA A 127 -2.66 11.81 7.45
C ALA A 127 -3.58 12.81 6.72
N SER A 128 -4.89 12.84 7.03
CA SER A 128 -5.84 13.81 6.48
C SER A 128 -6.59 14.54 7.61
N ARG A 129 -6.64 15.87 7.54
CA ARG A 129 -7.26 16.71 8.59
C ARG A 129 -8.75 17.01 8.37
N LYS A 130 -9.24 16.91 7.13
CA LYS A 130 -10.64 17.21 6.76
C LYS A 130 -11.08 16.43 5.52
N GLY A 131 -12.39 16.35 5.31
CA GLY A 131 -13.03 15.67 4.18
C GLY A 131 -13.15 14.15 4.35
N GLU A 132 -13.62 13.48 3.30
CA GLU A 132 -13.96 12.05 3.31
C GLU A 132 -12.82 11.14 3.80
N LYS A 133 -11.56 11.49 3.48
CA LYS A 133 -10.39 10.74 3.95
C LYS A 133 -10.25 10.79 5.47
N ALA A 134 -10.47 11.95 6.07
CA ALA A 134 -10.41 12.11 7.53
C ALA A 134 -11.58 11.38 8.22
N GLU A 135 -12.77 11.39 7.61
CA GLU A 135 -13.92 10.62 8.11
C GLU A 135 -13.67 9.11 8.05
N TYR A 136 -13.08 8.60 6.96
CA TYR A 136 -12.69 7.20 6.86
C TYR A 136 -11.65 6.82 7.91
N GLN A 137 -10.63 7.66 8.09
CA GLN A 137 -9.61 7.47 9.11
C GLN A 137 -10.21 7.43 10.53
N LYS A 138 -11.18 8.29 10.81
CA LYS A 138 -11.93 8.26 12.08
C LYS A 138 -12.68 6.94 12.27
N LYS A 139 -13.37 6.43 11.25
CA LYS A 139 -14.05 5.12 11.30
C LYS A 139 -13.07 3.98 11.61
N VAL A 140 -11.88 4.00 11.01
CA VAL A 140 -10.82 3.03 11.29
C VAL A 140 -10.34 3.12 12.74
N LEU A 141 -10.12 4.34 13.26
CA LEU A 141 -9.73 4.55 14.66
C LEU A 141 -10.80 4.07 15.64
N ASP A 142 -12.08 4.37 15.38
CA ASP A 142 -13.17 3.96 16.26
C ASP A 142 -13.33 2.44 16.25
N ALA A 143 -13.23 1.80 15.08
CA ALA A 143 -13.21 0.34 14.97
C ALA A 143 -12.01 -0.27 15.72
N ALA A 144 -10.82 0.33 15.64
CA ALA A 144 -9.64 -0.10 16.38
C ALA A 144 -9.82 0.04 17.90
N LYS A 145 -10.47 1.11 18.38
CA LYS A 145 -10.79 1.29 19.81
C LYS A 145 -11.75 0.21 20.33
N GLU A 146 -12.73 -0.20 19.54
CA GLU A 146 -13.59 -1.34 19.88
C GLU A 146 -12.80 -2.66 19.95
N ILE A 147 -11.64 -2.73 19.28
CA ILE A 147 -10.74 -3.87 19.39
C ILE A 147 -9.98 -3.86 20.72
N GLY A 148 -9.64 -2.68 21.21
CA GLY A 148 -8.90 -2.50 22.45
C GLY A 148 -7.44 -2.90 22.28
N THR A 149 -6.87 -3.48 23.34
CA THR A 149 -5.43 -3.80 23.43
C THR A 149 -4.96 -4.92 22.49
N ASP A 150 -5.88 -5.56 21.77
CA ASP A 150 -5.56 -6.55 20.74
C ASP A 150 -5.28 -5.92 19.36
N CYS A 151 -5.55 -4.63 19.18
CA CYS A 151 -5.19 -3.87 17.98
C CYS A 151 -4.26 -2.71 18.33
N ILE A 152 -3.07 -2.73 17.74
CA ILE A 152 -2.03 -1.73 17.94
C ILE A 152 -1.92 -0.91 16.67
N MET A 153 -2.33 0.36 16.75
CA MET A 153 -2.16 1.31 15.66
C MET A 153 -0.75 1.92 15.75
N ALA A 154 0.13 1.49 14.86
CA ALA A 154 1.48 1.97 14.72
C ALA A 154 1.51 3.02 13.59
N GLY A 155 1.31 4.30 13.92
CA GLY A 155 1.20 5.37 12.93
C GLY A 155 1.30 6.76 13.55
N GLY A 156 1.82 7.74 12.80
CA GLY A 156 2.09 9.08 13.33
C GLY A 156 3.31 9.14 14.26
N ASN A 157 3.42 10.20 15.07
CA ASN A 157 4.60 10.51 15.93
C ASN A 157 5.06 9.40 16.90
N LEU A 158 4.25 8.35 17.10
CA LEU A 158 4.66 7.17 17.87
C LEU A 158 5.75 6.34 17.16
N LEU A 159 5.79 6.33 15.83
CA LEU A 159 6.80 5.58 15.06
C LEU A 159 8.04 6.40 14.71
N THR A 160 8.03 7.72 14.86
CA THR A 160 9.24 8.53 14.66
C THR A 160 10.32 8.24 15.72
N ARG A 161 10.00 7.48 16.78
CA ARG A 161 10.96 6.96 17.75
C ARG A 161 11.32 5.47 17.58
N CYS A 162 10.49 4.66 16.91
CA CYS A 162 10.75 3.22 16.72
C CYS A 162 11.17 2.84 15.30
N ILE A 163 10.91 3.66 14.27
CA ILE A 163 11.29 3.40 12.87
C ILE A 163 12.54 4.18 12.45
N THR A 164 12.88 5.29 13.10
CA THR A 164 14.15 6.00 12.89
C THR A 164 15.38 5.21 13.33
N SER A 165 15.19 4.07 13.97
CA SER A 165 16.22 3.06 14.25
C SER A 165 16.19 1.86 13.28
N ILE A 166 15.36 1.92 12.22
CA ILE A 166 15.20 0.87 11.20
C ILE A 166 15.62 1.35 9.79
N ILE A 167 15.83 2.65 9.59
CA ILE A 167 16.40 3.23 8.36
C ILE A 167 17.67 3.97 8.74
#